data_AF-A0A4V1TAH0-F1
#
_entry.id   AF-A0A4V1TAH0-F1
#
_cell.length_a   1.000
_cell.length_b   1.000
_cell.length_c   1.000
_cell.angle_alpha   90.00
_cell.angle_beta   90.00
_cell.angle_gamma   90.00
#
_symmetry.space_group_name_H-M   'P 1'
#
loop_
_entity.id
_entity.type
_entity.pdbx_description
1 polymer ?
#
loop_
_entity_poly.entity_id
_entity_poly.type
_entity_poly.pdbx_seq_one_letter_code
_entity_poly.pdbx_strand_id
1 'polypeptide(L)'
;MHLGQEREPLLQIEGLLRTPADLVDYAATETGFVPAYGPDGGYPGIRAPAPLDYVEAVVRGVDPLLRQAFDLGKARLANAECNFSLVTLAPDKLVAAQRIPHVDTTYGLQFAFLHYLGRPDQGGRD
;
A
#
# COMPACT_ATOMS: atom_id res chain seq x y z
N MET A 1 -12.65 8.34 -16.19
CA MET A 1 -12.40 7.12 -16.98
C MET A 1 -12.95 5.95 -16.16
N HIS A 2 -13.39 4.84 -16.76
CA HIS A 2 -13.93 3.69 -16.01
C HIS A 2 -13.32 2.38 -16.51
N LEU A 3 -13.19 1.39 -15.63
CA LEU A 3 -12.60 0.07 -15.91
C LEU A 3 -13.61 -1.07 -15.72
N GLY A 4 -13.41 -2.15 -16.49
CA GLY A 4 -14.18 -3.39 -16.36
C GLY A 4 -15.67 -3.25 -16.74
N GLN A 5 -16.42 -4.33 -16.54
CA GLN A 5 -17.87 -4.36 -16.78
C GLN A 5 -18.65 -3.61 -15.70
N GLU A 6 -18.11 -3.56 -14.48
CA GLU A 6 -18.69 -2.85 -13.33
C GLU A 6 -18.54 -1.33 -13.44
N ARG A 7 -17.76 -0.86 -14.42
CA ARG A 7 -17.51 0.56 -14.70
C ARG A 7 -16.94 1.30 -13.48
N GLU A 8 -15.98 0.68 -12.80
CA GLU A 8 -15.34 1.28 -11.64
C GLU A 8 -14.52 2.52 -12.03
N PRO A 9 -14.54 3.61 -11.23
CA PRO A 9 -13.78 4.81 -11.52
C PRO A 9 -12.28 4.55 -11.62
N LEU A 10 -11.65 5.09 -12.66
CA LEU A 10 -10.19 5.13 -12.81
C LEU A 10 -9.70 6.57 -12.67
N LEU A 11 -8.83 6.75 -11.69
CA LEU A 11 -8.13 7.99 -11.37
C LEU A 11 -6.63 7.82 -11.60
N GLN A 12 -6.04 8.65 -12.46
CA GLN A 12 -4.60 8.74 -12.64
C GLN A 12 -4.09 9.99 -11.94
N ILE A 13 -3.14 9.82 -11.03
CA ILE A 13 -2.52 10.91 -10.26
C ILE A 13 -1.04 10.93 -10.61
N GLU A 14 -0.58 12.06 -11.15
CA GLU A 14 0.83 12.25 -11.48
C GLU A 14 1.55 13.03 -10.40
N GLY A 15 2.82 12.69 -10.15
CA GLY A 15 3.67 13.45 -9.23
C GLY A 15 3.20 13.44 -7.78
N LEU A 16 2.54 12.36 -7.33
CA LEU A 16 2.04 12.23 -5.95
C LEU A 16 3.15 12.44 -4.91
N LEU A 17 4.37 11.96 -5.20
CA LEU A 17 5.55 12.15 -4.36
C LEU A 17 6.60 12.97 -5.10
N ARG A 18 7.11 14.02 -4.45
CA ARG A 18 8.22 14.82 -4.97
C ARG A 18 9.57 14.12 -4.82
N THR A 19 9.81 13.49 -3.68
CA THR A 19 11.10 12.89 -3.31
C THR A 19 10.92 11.47 -2.76
N PRO A 20 10.58 10.48 -3.60
CA PRO A 20 10.41 9.09 -3.15
C PRO A 20 11.69 8.46 -2.58
N ALA A 21 12.86 9.01 -2.92
CA ALA A 21 14.15 8.59 -2.36
C ALA A 21 14.24 8.81 -0.85
N ASP A 22 13.67 9.90 -0.33
CA ASP A 22 13.69 10.24 1.10
C ASP A 22 13.00 9.16 1.94
N LEU A 23 11.97 8.49 1.38
CA LEU A 23 11.29 7.37 2.05
C LEU A 23 12.16 6.12 2.10
N VAL A 24 12.97 5.88 1.06
CA VAL A 24 13.92 4.77 1.03
C VAL A 24 15.02 5.00 2.06
N ASP A 25 15.56 6.22 2.11
CA ASP A 25 16.59 6.61 3.07
C ASP A 25 16.04 6.50 4.50
N TYR A 26 14.83 7.01 4.77
CA TYR A 26 14.18 6.88 6.06
C TYR A 26 13.98 5.41 6.45
N ALA A 27 13.47 4.58 5.53
CA ALA A 27 13.31 3.15 5.78
C ALA A 27 14.66 2.49 6.16
N ALA A 28 15.75 2.89 5.50
CA ALA A 28 17.07 2.33 5.72
C ALA A 28 17.75 2.80 7.02
N THR A 29 17.49 4.04 7.49
CA THR A 29 18.23 4.63 8.63
C THR A 29 17.40 4.79 9.89
N GLU A 30 16.10 5.03 9.78
CA GLU A 30 15.25 5.45 10.91
C GLU A 30 14.25 4.38 11.38
N THR A 31 14.19 3.21 10.73
CA THR A 31 13.17 2.19 11.04
C THR A 31 13.75 0.85 11.46
N GLY A 32 13.01 0.17 12.34
CA GLY A 32 13.26 -1.22 12.71
C GLY A 32 12.29 -2.15 11.99
N PHE A 33 12.79 -2.92 11.03
CA PHE A 33 11.98 -3.94 10.36
C PHE A 33 11.81 -5.18 11.23
N VAL A 34 10.57 -5.68 11.30
CA VAL A 34 10.23 -6.90 12.03
C VAL A 34 9.49 -7.88 11.13
N PRO A 35 9.58 -9.21 11.38
CA PRO A 35 8.78 -10.20 10.66
C PRO A 35 7.28 -9.89 10.74
N ALA A 36 6.60 -10.01 9.61
CA ALA A 36 5.16 -9.76 9.47
C ALA A 36 4.37 -11.01 9.05
N TYR A 37 4.95 -12.18 9.32
CA TYR A 37 4.37 -13.50 9.05
C TYR A 37 4.42 -14.39 10.30
N GLY A 38 3.60 -15.44 10.28
CA GLY A 38 3.57 -16.50 11.28
C GLY A 38 3.05 -17.81 10.67
N PRO A 39 2.76 -18.82 11.52
CA PRO A 39 2.27 -20.13 11.07
C PRO A 39 1.01 -20.07 10.20
N ASP A 40 0.14 -19.09 10.47
CA ASP A 40 -1.14 -18.91 9.78
C ASP A 40 -1.05 -18.03 8.51
N GLY A 41 0.16 -17.57 8.14
CA GLY A 41 0.40 -16.72 6.98
C GLY A 41 0.86 -15.30 7.34
N GLY A 42 0.30 -14.29 6.66
CA GLY A 42 0.71 -12.90 6.79
C GLY A 42 1.66 -12.44 5.68
N TYR A 43 2.21 -11.23 5.81
CA TYR A 43 3.04 -10.65 4.76
C TYR A 43 4.38 -11.42 4.66
N PRO A 44 4.79 -11.89 3.47
CA PRO A 44 5.91 -12.83 3.30
C PRO A 44 7.29 -12.18 3.44
N GLY A 45 7.55 -11.55 4.58
CA GLY A 45 8.83 -10.93 4.90
C GLY A 45 8.74 -9.99 6.10
N ILE A 46 9.30 -8.79 5.95
CA ILE A 46 9.46 -7.84 7.05
C ILE A 46 8.73 -6.53 6.78
N ARG A 47 8.25 -5.90 7.86
CA ARG A 47 7.58 -4.59 7.82
C ARG A 47 8.14 -3.64 8.87
N ALA A 48 8.02 -2.35 8.57
CA ALA A 48 8.24 -1.27 9.51
C ALA A 48 7.16 -0.19 9.29
N PRO A 49 6.73 0.54 10.33
CA PRO A 49 5.79 1.64 10.17
C PRO A 49 6.38 2.72 9.26
N ALA A 50 5.57 3.29 8.37
CA ALA A 50 5.95 4.45 7.58
C ALA A 50 5.91 5.74 8.44
N PRO A 51 6.65 6.80 8.07
CA PRO A 51 6.59 8.09 8.75
C PRO A 51 5.17 8.64 8.78
N LEU A 52 4.71 9.11 9.94
CA LEU A 52 3.33 9.59 10.11
C LEU A 52 3.03 10.84 9.26
N ASP A 53 4.00 11.73 9.12
CA ASP A 53 3.92 12.93 8.28
C ASP A 53 3.72 12.57 6.80
N TYR A 54 4.40 11.55 6.31
CA TYR A 54 4.18 10.99 4.97
C TYR A 54 2.77 10.42 4.83
N VAL A 55 2.28 9.63 5.80
CA VAL A 55 0.93 9.06 5.76
C VAL A 55 -0.12 10.16 5.73
N GLU A 56 0.01 11.17 6.60
CA GLU A 56 -0.90 12.30 6.65
C GLU A 56 -0.88 13.09 5.33
N ALA A 57 0.31 13.36 4.77
CA ALA A 57 0.44 14.07 3.51
C ALA A 57 -0.25 13.34 2.34
N VAL A 58 -0.06 12.01 2.23
CA VAL A 58 -0.72 11.21 1.20
C VAL A 58 -2.23 11.23 1.38
N VAL A 59 -2.73 10.93 2.59
CA VAL A 59 -4.18 10.89 2.87
C VAL A 59 -4.84 12.23 2.56
N ARG A 60 -4.27 13.34 3.03
CA ARG A 60 -4.81 14.68 2.77
C ARG A 60 -4.72 15.08 1.29
N GLY A 61 -3.66 14.67 0.61
CA GLY A 61 -3.47 14.96 -0.81
C GLY A 61 -4.47 14.24 -1.71
N VAL A 62 -4.78 12.97 -1.40
CA VAL A 62 -5.64 12.13 -2.24
C VAL A 62 -7.13 12.19 -1.87
N ASP A 63 -7.49 12.51 -0.62
CA ASP A 63 -8.89 12.52 -0.16
C ASP A 63 -9.83 13.35 -1.06
N PRO A 64 -9.50 14.60 -1.48
CA PRO A 64 -10.37 15.36 -2.38
C PRO A 64 -10.58 14.67 -3.74
N LEU A 65 -9.54 14.00 -4.26
CA LEU A 65 -9.59 13.32 -5.55
C LEU A 65 -10.41 12.03 -5.46
N LEU A 66 -10.25 11.26 -4.39
CA LEU A 66 -11.05 10.06 -4.15
C LEU A 66 -12.52 10.40 -3.92
N ARG A 67 -12.82 11.45 -3.16
CA ARG A 67 -14.19 11.93 -2.94
C ARG A 67 -14.90 12.24 -4.25
N GLN A 68 -14.20 12.93 -5.15
CA GLN A 68 -14.75 13.29 -6.46
C GLN A 68 -14.90 12.05 -7.36
N ALA A 69 -13.93 11.14 -7.37
CA ALA A 69 -13.93 10.00 -8.28
C ALA A 69 -14.94 8.90 -7.88
N PHE A 70 -15.09 8.64 -6.57
CA PHE A 70 -15.86 7.53 -6.03
C PHE A 70 -17.17 7.96 -5.34
N ASP A 71 -17.57 9.23 -5.45
CA ASP A 71 -18.79 9.81 -4.85
C ASP A 71 -18.96 9.45 -3.35
N LEU A 72 -17.91 9.70 -2.57
CA LEU A 72 -17.84 9.27 -1.16
C LEU A 72 -18.78 10.04 -0.22
N GLY A 73 -19.52 11.02 -0.73
CA GLY A 73 -20.51 11.80 0.03
C GLY A 73 -19.99 12.29 1.39
N LYS A 74 -20.69 11.90 2.46
CA LYS A 74 -20.39 12.28 3.85
C LYS A 74 -19.43 11.33 4.57
N ALA A 75 -18.78 10.40 3.86
CA ALA A 75 -17.78 9.51 4.44
C ALA A 75 -16.68 10.33 5.14
N ARG A 76 -16.27 9.86 6.32
CA ARG A 76 -15.23 10.51 7.12
C ARG A 76 -13.96 9.69 7.02
N LEU A 77 -12.82 10.38 6.96
CA LEU A 77 -11.54 9.73 7.18
C LEU A 77 -11.55 9.12 8.58
N ALA A 78 -11.20 7.84 8.65
CA ALA A 78 -11.09 7.09 9.89
C ALA A 78 -9.61 6.90 10.21
N ASN A 79 -9.11 5.67 10.10
CA ASN A 79 -7.71 5.34 10.34
C ASN A 79 -6.98 5.14 9.01
N ALA A 80 -5.70 5.47 9.00
CA ALA A 80 -4.78 5.12 7.93
C ALA A 80 -3.58 4.39 8.54
N GLU A 81 -3.33 3.18 8.06
CA GLU A 81 -2.15 2.41 8.41
C GLU A 81 -1.26 2.29 7.17
N CYS A 82 0.03 2.52 7.34
CA CYS A 82 0.99 2.42 6.25
C CYS A 82 2.29 1.84 6.78
N ASN A 83 2.82 0.86 6.05
CA ASN A 83 4.05 0.17 6.40
C ASN A 83 4.97 0.10 5.20
N PHE A 84 6.26 0.35 5.42
CA PHE A 84 7.28 -0.18 4.52
C PHE A 84 7.23 -1.71 4.60
N SER A 85 7.29 -2.35 3.44
CA SER A 85 7.11 -3.79 3.33
C SER A 85 8.13 -4.36 2.35
N LEU A 86 8.88 -5.38 2.77
CA LEU A 86 9.84 -6.09 1.94
C LEU A 86 9.54 -7.59 1.95
N VAL A 87 9.31 -8.17 0.78
CA VAL A 87 9.22 -9.63 0.62
C VAL A 87 10.62 -10.19 0.78
N THR A 88 10.82 -11.02 1.80
CA THR A 88 12.13 -11.61 2.12
C THR A 88 12.08 -13.13 2.28
N LEU A 89 10.88 -13.73 2.31
CA LEU A 89 10.74 -15.18 2.32
C LEU A 89 10.95 -15.74 0.92
N ALA A 90 11.77 -16.80 0.85
CA ALA A 90 11.94 -17.57 -0.37
C ALA A 90 10.63 -18.29 -0.74
N PRO A 91 10.35 -18.54 -2.05
CA PRO A 91 9.11 -19.16 -2.49
C PRO A 91 8.79 -20.52 -1.85
N ASP A 92 9.81 -21.32 -1.52
CA ASP A 92 9.67 -22.63 -0.87
C ASP A 92 9.32 -22.53 0.64
N LYS A 93 9.39 -21.34 1.22
CA LYS A 93 9.01 -21.06 2.62
C LYS A 93 7.61 -20.47 2.77
N LEU A 94 6.92 -20.19 1.66
CA LEU A 94 5.59 -19.62 1.69
C LEU A 94 4.53 -20.67 2.05
N VAL A 95 3.67 -20.35 3.01
CA VAL A 95 2.47 -21.15 3.28
C VAL A 95 1.39 -20.87 2.23
N ALA A 96 0.41 -21.77 2.11
CA ALA A 96 -0.65 -21.64 1.09
C ALA A 96 -1.39 -20.30 1.16
N ALA A 97 -1.68 -19.80 2.37
CA ALA A 97 -2.35 -18.52 2.59
C ALA A 97 -1.58 -17.32 2.01
N GLN A 98 -0.27 -17.41 1.80
CA GLN A 98 0.57 -16.33 1.25
C GLN A 98 0.67 -16.37 -0.28
N ARG A 99 0.08 -17.39 -0.92
CA ARG A 99 0.21 -17.65 -2.37
C ARG A 99 -1.11 -17.51 -3.11
N ILE A 100 -2.22 -17.51 -2.38
CA ILE A 100 -3.55 -17.36 -2.98
C ILE A 100 -3.89 -15.88 -3.14
N PRO A 101 -4.60 -15.50 -4.22
CA PRO A 101 -5.25 -14.20 -4.29
C PRO A 101 -6.17 -14.01 -3.08
N HIS A 102 -6.16 -12.80 -2.52
CA HIS A 102 -7.03 -12.42 -1.41
C HIS A 102 -7.61 -11.03 -1.64
N VAL A 103 -8.64 -10.73 -0.86
CA VAL A 103 -9.22 -9.40 -0.74
C VAL A 103 -8.90 -8.90 0.66
N ASP A 104 -8.36 -7.69 0.77
CA ASP A 104 -7.97 -7.10 2.06
C ASP A 104 -9.18 -6.88 2.98
N THR A 105 -10.33 -6.54 2.40
CA THR A 105 -11.54 -6.15 3.12
C THR A 105 -12.78 -6.26 2.24
N THR A 106 -13.93 -6.52 2.86
CA THR A 106 -15.23 -6.41 2.20
C THR A 106 -15.89 -5.05 2.45
N TYR A 107 -15.23 -4.15 3.20
CA TYR A 107 -15.74 -2.82 3.50
C TYR A 107 -15.49 -1.84 2.35
N GLY A 108 -16.55 -1.46 1.63
CA GLY A 108 -16.47 -0.64 0.41
C GLY A 108 -15.98 0.81 0.57
N LEU A 109 -15.67 1.25 1.80
CA LEU A 109 -15.08 2.58 2.05
C LEU A 109 -13.62 2.49 2.53
N GLN A 110 -12.98 1.32 2.38
CA GLN A 110 -11.55 1.14 2.63
C GLN A 110 -10.79 1.15 1.30
N PHE A 111 -9.75 1.98 1.24
CA PHE A 111 -8.87 2.11 0.10
C PHE A 111 -7.49 1.56 0.45
N ALA A 112 -6.92 0.74 -0.44
CA ALA A 112 -5.55 0.24 -0.32
C ALA A 112 -4.62 1.05 -1.22
N PHE A 113 -3.43 1.37 -0.71
CA PHE A 113 -2.38 2.08 -1.43
C PHE A 113 -1.11 1.23 -1.47
N LEU A 114 -0.51 1.11 -2.65
CA LEU A 114 0.80 0.48 -2.84
C LEU A 114 1.73 1.47 -3.55
N HIS A 115 2.76 1.92 -2.85
CA HIS A 115 3.84 2.70 -3.44
C HIS A 115 5.08 1.82 -3.57
N TYR A 116 5.45 1.49 -4.81
CA TYR A 116 6.64 0.71 -5.07
C TYR A 116 7.88 1.62 -5.09
N LEU A 117 8.64 1.60 -4.00
CA LEU A 117 9.86 2.41 -3.86
C LEU A 117 11.14 1.72 -4.38
N GLY A 118 11.04 0.42 -4.70
CA GLY A 118 12.15 -0.37 -5.25
C GLY A 118 12.52 0.05 -6.68
N ARG A 119 13.73 -0.32 -7.11
CA ARG A 119 14.17 -0.08 -8.48
C ARG A 119 13.46 -1.03 -9.47
N PRO A 120 13.30 -0.65 -10.74
CA PRO A 120 12.61 -1.48 -11.75
C PRO A 120 13.18 -2.89 -11.94
N ASP A 121 14.46 -3.08 -11.66
CA ASP A 121 15.20 -4.33 -11.81
C ASP A 121 15.09 -5.29 -10.62
N GLN A 122 14.41 -4.88 -9.54
CA GLN A 122 14.29 -5.67 -8.30
C GLN A 122 13.11 -6.66 -8.29
N GLY A 123 12.43 -6.85 -9.42
CA GLY A 123 11.33 -7.80 -9.60
C GLY A 123 10.03 -7.44 -8.85
N GLY A 124 8.98 -8.25 -9.06
CA GLY A 124 7.69 -8.11 -8.35
C GLY A 124 6.71 -7.13 -9.00
N ARG A 125 6.87 -6.83 -10.29
CA ARG A 125 6.00 -5.94 -11.07
C ARG A 125 5.48 -6.61 -12.36
N ASP A 126 5.51 -7.94 -12.39
CA ASP A 126 5.37 -8.80 -13.56
C ASP A 126 3.98 -9.46 -13.62
#